data_AF-A0AA41S3E1-F1
#
_entry.id   AF-A0AA41S3E1-F1
#
_cell.length_a   1.000
_cell.length_b   1.000
_cell.length_c   1.000
_cell.angle_alpha   90.00
_cell.angle_beta   90.00
_cell.angle_gamma   90.00
#
_symmetry.space_group_name_H-M   'P 1'
#
loop_
_entity.id
_entity.type
_entity.pdbx_description
1 polymer ?
#
loop_
_entity_poly.entity_id
_entity_poly.type
_entity_poly.pdbx_seq_one_letter_code
_entity_poly.pdbx_strand_id
1 'polypeptide(L)'
;MAIETVHYPKGLVQSKELVRLKRKDDFWDRVNFGVIIVEHAAILSAPFCFTWNAFWVAVVLYLVTLNLGLSLSYHRNLTHRSLKLTKSLEYLFAYIGLHCGQGDPMLWVSNHRYHHQFTDSDRDPHSPIEGFWFSHLGWIFHNSRLGEKWGKSDNVMDLRNQAYYRFLGRTHLLHHVGLALLLYVLGGLPHLIWGM
;
A
#
# COMPACT_ATOMS: atom_id res chain seq x y z
N MET A 1 -30.48 21.51 13.92
CA MET A 1 -29.36 20.73 13.35
C MET A 1 -28.68 20.03 14.53
N ALA A 2 -29.03 18.78 14.79
CA ALA A 2 -28.46 18.03 15.90
C ALA A 2 -27.03 17.66 15.51
N ILE A 3 -26.06 18.13 16.30
CA ILE A 3 -24.66 17.74 16.17
C ILE A 3 -24.59 16.34 16.76
N GLU A 4 -24.61 15.31 15.92
CA GLU A 4 -24.33 13.95 16.39
C GLU A 4 -22.91 13.95 16.98
N THR A 5 -22.84 13.84 18.30
CA THR A 5 -21.60 13.62 19.00
C THR A 5 -21.16 12.19 18.70
N VAL A 6 -20.20 12.04 17.79
CA VAL A 6 -19.57 10.75 17.52
C VAL A 6 -18.98 10.25 18.83
N HIS A 7 -19.63 9.27 19.44
CA HIS A 7 -19.21 8.70 20.72
C HIS A 7 -18.01 7.80 20.48
N TYR A 8 -16.82 8.28 20.83
CA TYR A 8 -15.58 7.51 20.68
C TYR A 8 -15.49 6.42 21.76
N PRO A 9 -15.24 5.15 21.39
CA PRO A 9 -14.92 4.09 22.34
C PRO A 9 -13.74 4.47 23.25
N LYS A 10 -13.78 4.06 24.52
CA LYS A 10 -12.65 4.25 25.46
C LYS A 10 -11.39 3.59 24.91
N GLY A 11 -10.31 4.36 24.78
CA GLY A 11 -8.98 3.88 24.35
C GLY A 11 -8.48 4.41 23.00
N LEU A 12 -9.23 5.27 22.30
CA LEU A 12 -8.84 5.88 21.03
C LEU A 12 -8.48 7.36 21.20
N VAL A 13 -7.47 7.84 20.47
CA VAL A 13 -6.96 9.23 20.54
C VAL A 13 -7.76 10.14 19.60
N GLN A 14 -8.19 11.32 20.06
CA GLN A 14 -8.94 12.30 19.24
C GLN A 14 -8.05 12.94 18.16
N SER A 15 -8.59 13.38 17.01
CA SER A 15 -7.80 14.03 15.92
C SER A 15 -6.88 15.14 16.38
N LYS A 16 -7.35 16.04 17.24
CA LYS A 16 -6.52 17.15 17.75
C LYS A 16 -5.34 16.67 18.58
N GLU A 17 -5.49 15.54 19.27
CA GLU A 17 -4.39 14.88 19.96
C GLU A 17 -3.51 14.09 18.97
N LEU A 18 -4.09 13.43 17.97
CA LEU A 18 -3.35 12.74 16.91
C LEU A 18 -2.45 13.70 16.12
N VAL A 19 -2.90 14.93 15.86
CA VAL A 19 -2.10 16.01 15.23
C VAL A 19 -0.99 16.50 16.17
N ARG A 20 -1.18 16.39 17.49
CA ARG A 20 -0.19 16.73 18.52
C ARG A 20 0.74 15.59 18.89
N LEU A 21 0.48 14.36 18.45
CA LEU A 21 1.38 13.25 18.69
C LEU A 21 2.71 13.54 18.00
N LYS A 22 3.75 13.69 18.82
CA LYS A 22 5.13 13.71 18.31
C LYS A 22 5.32 12.48 17.43
N ARG A 23 5.83 12.69 16.21
CA ARG A 23 6.30 11.62 15.33
C ARG A 23 7.17 10.68 16.17
N LYS A 24 6.64 9.48 16.46
CA LYS A 24 7.45 8.40 17.02
C LYS A 24 8.33 7.92 15.88
N ASP A 25 9.62 7.79 16.16
CA ASP A 25 10.56 7.26 15.18
C ASP A 25 10.23 5.79 14.93
N ASP A 26 9.67 5.50 13.76
CA ASP A 26 9.30 4.16 13.33
C ASP A 26 10.23 3.70 12.20
N PHE A 27 10.66 2.45 12.29
CA PHE A 27 11.57 1.86 11.30
C PHE A 27 10.94 1.84 9.90
N TRP A 28 9.66 1.50 9.80
CA TRP A 28 8.97 1.43 8.50
C TRP A 28 8.74 2.82 7.90
N ASP A 29 8.55 3.86 8.72
CA ASP A 29 8.53 5.24 8.23
C ASP A 29 9.85 5.62 7.53
N ARG A 30 11.01 5.16 8.06
CA ARG A 30 12.32 5.40 7.43
C ARG A 30 12.49 4.57 6.15
N VAL A 31 12.04 3.31 6.15
CA VAL A 31 12.05 2.46 4.95
C VAL A 31 11.21 3.10 3.84
N ASN A 32 9.97 3.50 4.15
CA ASN A 32 9.08 4.17 3.20
C ASN A 32 9.73 5.45 2.64
N PHE A 33 10.37 6.25 3.50
CA PHE A 33 11.07 7.45 3.05
C PHE A 33 12.22 7.14 2.10
N GLY A 34 13.01 6.10 2.40
CA GLY A 34 14.07 5.62 1.52
C GLY A 34 13.55 5.12 0.17
N VAL A 35 12.49 4.32 0.17
CA VAL A 35 11.84 3.80 -1.05
C VAL A 35 11.36 4.96 -1.93
N ILE A 36 10.64 5.93 -1.34
CA ILE A 36 10.15 7.10 -2.08
C ILE A 36 11.29 7.89 -2.71
N ILE A 37 12.41 8.11 -1.99
CA ILE A 37 13.58 8.78 -2.57
C ILE A 37 14.15 8.00 -3.76
N VAL A 38 14.29 6.68 -3.63
CA VAL A 38 14.82 5.82 -4.68
C VAL A 38 13.92 5.82 -5.92
N GLU A 39 12.60 5.71 -5.74
CA GLU A 39 11.63 5.76 -6.84
C GLU A 39 11.67 7.11 -7.57
N HIS A 40 11.71 8.23 -6.83
CA HIS A 40 11.79 9.56 -7.46
C HIS A 40 13.11 9.75 -8.20
N ALA A 41 14.23 9.25 -7.67
CA ALA A 41 15.50 9.25 -8.37
C ALA A 41 15.45 8.39 -9.65
N ALA A 42 14.80 7.22 -9.61
CA ALA A 42 14.59 6.37 -10.78
C ALA A 42 13.77 7.09 -11.85
N ILE A 43 12.64 7.71 -11.49
CA ILE A 43 11.79 8.50 -12.39
C ILE A 43 12.57 9.63 -13.05
N LEU A 44 13.35 10.39 -12.27
CA LEU A 44 14.19 11.47 -12.80
C LEU A 44 15.28 10.96 -13.75
N SER A 45 15.74 9.71 -13.55
CA SER A 45 16.75 9.07 -14.41
C SER A 45 16.17 8.39 -15.66
N ALA A 46 14.85 8.13 -15.69
CA ALA A 46 14.19 7.36 -16.74
C ALA A 46 14.42 7.89 -18.17
N PRO A 47 14.43 9.22 -18.44
CA PRO A 47 14.71 9.75 -19.77
C PRO A 47 16.10 9.37 -20.30
N PHE A 48 17.09 9.24 -19.41
CA PHE A 48 18.46 8.87 -19.77
C PHE A 48 18.64 7.37 -20.00
N CYS A 49 17.65 6.56 -19.58
CA CYS A 49 17.63 5.11 -19.72
C CYS A 49 16.54 4.63 -20.71
N PHE A 50 15.97 5.53 -21.53
CA PHE A 50 14.88 5.19 -22.41
C PHE A 50 15.27 4.21 -23.51
N THR A 51 14.45 3.17 -23.67
CA THR A 51 14.41 2.35 -24.88
C THR A 51 12.96 1.96 -25.16
N TRP A 52 12.60 1.73 -26.42
CA TRP A 52 11.25 1.26 -26.78
C TRP A 52 10.89 -0.07 -26.12
N ASN A 53 11.87 -0.96 -25.94
CA ASN A 53 11.65 -2.23 -25.29
C ASN A 53 11.29 -2.02 -23.81
N ALA A 54 12.10 -1.27 -23.06
CA ALA A 54 11.85 -0.97 -21.65
C ALA A 54 10.51 -0.22 -21.44
N PHE A 55 10.15 0.70 -22.34
CA PHE A 55 8.85 1.36 -22.33
C PHE A 55 7.69 0.36 -22.39
N TRP A 56 7.72 -0.60 -23.34
CA TRP A 56 6.64 -1.57 -23.45
C TRP A 56 6.61 -2.56 -22.29
N VAL A 57 7.77 -2.93 -21.74
CA VAL A 57 7.84 -3.71 -20.51
C VAL A 57 7.17 -2.96 -19.35
N ALA A 58 7.46 -1.67 -19.18
CA ALA A 58 6.83 -0.84 -18.17
C ALA A 58 5.31 -0.74 -18.36
N VAL A 59 4.83 -0.54 -19.60
CA VAL A 59 3.39 -0.49 -19.91
C VAL A 59 2.70 -1.80 -19.56
N VAL A 60 3.29 -2.94 -19.92
CA VAL A 60 2.72 -4.26 -19.60
C VAL A 60 2.70 -4.48 -18.08
N LEU A 61 3.81 -4.20 -17.39
CA LEU A 61 3.88 -4.32 -15.93
C LEU A 61 2.85 -3.41 -15.25
N TYR A 62 2.74 -2.16 -15.68
CA TYR A 62 1.74 -1.20 -15.19
C TYR A 62 0.32 -1.75 -15.35
N LEU A 63 -0.04 -2.23 -16.54
CA LEU A 63 -1.38 -2.74 -16.81
C LEU A 63 -1.68 -3.99 -15.98
N VAL A 64 -0.74 -4.93 -15.89
CA VAL A 64 -0.90 -6.20 -15.18
C VAL A 64 -0.99 -5.95 -13.67
N THR A 65 -0.06 -5.20 -13.10
CA THR A 65 0.01 -4.96 -11.65
C THR A 65 -1.17 -4.12 -11.19
N LEU A 66 -1.47 -2.98 -11.83
CA LEU A 66 -2.58 -2.12 -11.37
C LEU A 66 -3.97 -2.71 -11.63
N ASN A 67 -4.22 -3.29 -12.80
CA ASN A 67 -5.57 -3.76 -13.11
C ASN A 67 -5.85 -5.14 -12.48
N LEU A 68 -4.93 -6.09 -12.62
CA LEU A 68 -5.14 -7.44 -12.09
C LEU A 68 -4.73 -7.56 -10.63
N GLY A 69 -3.63 -6.92 -10.25
CA GLY A 69 -3.15 -6.91 -8.87
C GLY A 69 -3.95 -5.98 -7.97
N LEU A 70 -3.89 -4.68 -8.21
CA LEU A 70 -4.48 -3.71 -7.30
C LEU A 70 -6.01 -3.65 -7.41
N SER A 71 -6.54 -3.37 -8.61
CA SER A 71 -7.97 -3.15 -8.82
C SER A 71 -8.79 -4.43 -8.70
N LEU A 72 -8.38 -5.52 -9.37
CA LEU A 72 -9.11 -6.79 -9.32
C LEU A 72 -8.86 -7.54 -8.01
N SER A 73 -7.60 -7.74 -7.59
CA SER A 73 -7.30 -8.50 -6.37
C SER A 73 -7.47 -7.67 -5.11
N TYR A 74 -6.57 -6.74 -4.80
CA TYR A 74 -6.55 -6.08 -3.48
C TYR A 74 -7.86 -5.34 -3.20
N HIS A 75 -8.36 -4.61 -4.20
CA HIS A 75 -9.56 -3.79 -4.06
C HIS A 75 -10.86 -4.61 -4.15
N ARG A 76 -11.18 -5.20 -5.30
CA ARG A 76 -12.49 -5.85 -5.52
C ARG A 76 -12.62 -7.21 -4.85
N ASN A 77 -11.60 -8.05 -4.95
CA ASN A 77 -11.67 -9.42 -4.43
C ASN A 77 -11.34 -9.49 -2.93
N LEU A 78 -10.19 -8.97 -2.49
CA LEU A 78 -9.74 -9.10 -1.11
C LEU A 78 -10.44 -8.10 -0.17
N THR A 79 -10.53 -6.82 -0.55
CA THR A 79 -11.16 -5.81 0.32
C THR A 79 -12.67 -5.89 0.30
N HIS A 80 -13.28 -5.69 -0.88
CA HIS A 80 -14.74 -5.55 -1.00
C HIS A 80 -15.49 -6.87 -1.16
N ARG A 81 -14.78 -7.96 -1.46
CA ARG A 81 -15.38 -9.28 -1.74
C ARG A 81 -16.49 -9.22 -2.80
N SER A 82 -16.41 -8.26 -3.72
CA SER A 82 -17.37 -8.05 -4.81
C SER A 82 -17.17 -9.04 -5.97
N LEU A 83 -16.08 -9.80 -5.93
CA LEU A 83 -15.72 -10.82 -6.90
C LEU A 83 -15.24 -12.07 -6.16
N LYS A 84 -15.77 -13.24 -6.52
CA LYS A 84 -15.31 -14.54 -6.00
C LYS A 84 -14.41 -15.22 -7.03
N LEU A 85 -13.14 -15.36 -6.68
CA LEU A 85 -12.16 -16.10 -7.47
C LEU A 85 -11.96 -17.51 -6.91
N THR A 86 -11.45 -18.42 -7.75
CA THR A 86 -10.86 -19.66 -7.24
C THR A 86 -9.63 -19.32 -6.41
N LYS A 87 -9.27 -20.15 -5.42
CA LYS A 87 -8.15 -19.83 -4.54
C LYS A 87 -6.81 -19.68 -5.25
N SER A 88 -6.58 -20.45 -6.31
CA SER A 88 -5.38 -20.31 -7.14
C SER A 88 -5.31 -18.95 -7.84
N LEU A 89 -6.43 -18.46 -8.39
CA LEU A 89 -6.49 -17.15 -9.03
C LEU A 89 -6.42 -16.01 -8.02
N GLU A 90 -7.08 -16.15 -6.87
CA GLU A 90 -6.98 -15.19 -5.76
C GLU A 90 -5.51 -15.00 -5.35
N TYR A 91 -4.78 -16.09 -5.10
CA TYR A 91 -3.38 -16.04 -4.71
C TYR A 91 -2.49 -15.48 -5.83
N LEU A 92 -2.68 -15.93 -7.07
CA LEU A 92 -1.93 -15.42 -8.23
C LEU A 92 -2.08 -13.91 -8.38
N PHE A 93 -3.31 -13.40 -8.37
CA PHE A 93 -3.52 -11.96 -8.54
C PHE A 93 -3.07 -11.17 -7.30
N ALA A 94 -3.14 -11.75 -6.10
CA ALA A 94 -2.57 -11.12 -4.92
C ALA A 94 -1.04 -11.02 -4.98
N TYR A 95 -0.37 -12.01 -5.59
CA TYR A 95 1.07 -11.95 -5.86
C TYR A 95 1.40 -10.87 -6.89
N ILE A 96 0.62 -10.79 -7.96
CA ILE A 96 0.77 -9.73 -8.96
C ILE A 96 0.58 -8.34 -8.32
N GLY A 97 -0.40 -8.18 -7.45
CA GLY A 97 -0.64 -6.94 -6.70
C GLY A 97 0.48 -6.57 -5.74
N LEU A 98 1.24 -7.56 -5.24
CA LEU A 98 2.40 -7.32 -4.40
C LEU A 98 3.42 -6.42 -5.11
N HIS A 99 3.56 -6.57 -6.42
CA HIS A 99 4.50 -5.79 -7.23
C HIS A 99 4.02 -4.37 -7.57
N CYS A 100 2.86 -3.92 -7.08
CA CYS A 100 2.44 -2.52 -7.19
C CYS A 100 3.18 -1.57 -6.23
N GLY A 101 4.00 -2.08 -5.29
CA GLY A 101 4.73 -1.23 -4.35
C GLY A 101 3.88 -0.57 -3.25
N GLN A 102 2.58 -0.88 -3.14
CA GLN A 102 1.68 -0.24 -2.15
C GLN A 102 1.60 -0.96 -0.80
N GLY A 103 2.62 -1.74 -0.44
CA GLY A 103 2.63 -2.59 0.74
C GLY A 103 2.08 -4.00 0.49
N ASP A 104 2.17 -4.86 1.51
CA ASP A 104 1.69 -6.23 1.40
C ASP A 104 0.14 -6.32 1.39
N PRO A 105 -0.44 -7.44 0.92
CA PRO A 105 -1.89 -7.57 0.78
C PRO A 105 -2.65 -7.30 2.08
N MET A 106 -2.11 -7.70 3.24
CA MET A 106 -2.81 -7.52 4.51
C MET A 106 -2.79 -6.06 4.94
N LEU A 107 -1.65 -5.37 4.80
CA LEU A 107 -1.53 -3.95 5.13
C LEU A 107 -2.46 -3.11 4.25
N TRP A 108 -2.41 -3.32 2.93
CA TRP A 108 -3.23 -2.56 1.99
C TRP A 108 -4.73 -2.77 2.25
N VAL A 109 -5.16 -4.03 2.36
CA VAL A 109 -6.58 -4.37 2.59
C VAL A 109 -7.05 -3.84 3.95
N SER A 110 -6.20 -3.90 4.99
CA SER A 110 -6.52 -3.34 6.31
C SER A 110 -6.77 -1.84 6.23
N ASN A 111 -5.84 -1.10 5.62
CA ASN A 111 -5.95 0.35 5.49
C ASN A 111 -7.19 0.72 4.66
N HIS A 112 -7.42 0.04 3.54
CA HIS A 112 -8.56 0.32 2.67
C HIS A 112 -9.91 0.02 3.32
N ARG A 113 -10.02 -1.09 4.08
CA ARG A 113 -11.22 -1.40 4.87
C ARG A 113 -11.49 -0.32 5.91
N TYR A 114 -10.48 0.15 6.63
CA TYR A 114 -10.65 1.23 7.61
C TYR A 114 -10.98 2.57 6.96
N HIS A 115 -10.38 2.89 5.80
CA HIS A 115 -10.75 4.08 5.03
C HIS A 115 -12.24 4.07 4.68
N HIS A 116 -12.76 2.96 4.17
CA HIS A 116 -14.19 2.83 3.87
C HIS A 116 -15.07 2.84 5.13
N GLN A 117 -14.61 2.24 6.22
CA GLN A 117 -15.38 2.19 7.47
C GLN A 117 -15.48 3.58 8.14
N PHE A 118 -14.46 4.42 7.97
CA PHE A 118 -14.30 5.67 8.70
C PHE A 118 -14.12 6.89 7.80
N THR A 119 -14.53 6.81 6.54
CA THR A 119 -14.33 7.84 5.50
C THR A 119 -14.59 9.25 6.04
N ASP A 120 -13.67 10.16 5.73
CA ASP A 120 -13.75 11.58 6.09
C ASP A 120 -13.90 11.84 7.60
N SER A 121 -13.35 10.95 8.43
CA SER A 121 -13.29 11.11 9.88
C SER A 121 -11.86 11.03 10.41
N ASP A 122 -11.70 11.33 11.70
CA ASP A 122 -10.42 11.25 12.41
C ASP A 122 -9.81 9.85 12.41
N ARG A 123 -10.63 8.82 12.18
CA ARG A 123 -10.22 7.41 12.14
C ARG A 123 -9.89 6.91 10.73
N ASP A 124 -10.15 7.70 9.70
CA ASP A 124 -9.70 7.41 8.34
C ASP A 124 -8.16 7.51 8.30
N PRO A 125 -7.45 6.49 7.76
CA PRO A 125 -5.99 6.50 7.68
C PRO A 125 -5.43 7.73 6.98
N HIS A 126 -6.09 8.13 5.90
CA HIS A 126 -5.62 9.16 4.98
C HIS A 126 -6.75 10.16 4.72
N SER A 127 -7.42 10.56 5.80
CA SER A 127 -8.56 11.47 5.78
C SER A 127 -8.20 12.79 5.09
N PRO A 128 -8.99 13.26 4.11
CA PRO A 128 -8.76 14.56 3.47
C PRO A 128 -8.97 15.74 4.45
N ILE A 129 -9.69 15.52 5.56
CA ILE A 129 -9.90 16.54 6.60
C ILE A 129 -8.60 16.93 7.32
N GLU A 130 -7.57 16.08 7.26
CA GLU A 130 -6.22 16.36 7.77
C GLU A 130 -5.35 17.17 6.79
N GLY A 131 -5.89 17.48 5.62
CA GLY A 131 -5.27 18.30 4.60
C GLY A 131 -4.71 17.50 3.42
N PHE A 132 -4.67 18.15 2.26
CA PHE A 132 -4.27 17.57 0.98
C PHE A 132 -2.94 16.82 1.03
N TRP A 133 -1.89 17.42 1.59
CA TRP A 133 -0.57 16.80 1.62
C TRP A 133 -0.51 15.57 2.52
N PHE A 134 -1.30 15.56 3.60
CA PHE A 134 -1.38 14.40 4.48
C PHE A 134 -2.09 13.23 3.79
N SER A 135 -3.28 13.47 3.21
CA SER A 135 -4.03 12.43 2.52
C SER A 135 -3.34 11.93 1.24
N HIS A 136 -2.55 12.78 0.58
CA HIS A 136 -1.82 12.42 -0.63
C HIS A 136 -0.59 11.54 -0.37
N LEU A 137 0.29 11.94 0.57
CA LEU A 137 1.55 11.23 0.84
C LEU A 137 1.91 11.14 2.33
N GLY A 138 1.54 12.14 3.12
CA GLY A 138 2.00 12.25 4.51
C GLY A 138 1.65 11.04 5.38
N TRP A 139 0.48 10.43 5.17
CA TRP A 139 0.01 9.29 5.96
C TRP A 139 0.94 8.06 5.90
N ILE A 140 1.67 7.88 4.80
CA ILE A 140 2.59 6.73 4.57
C ILE A 140 3.78 6.76 5.55
N PHE A 141 4.13 7.93 6.08
CA PHE A 141 5.24 8.14 7.02
C PHE A 141 4.79 8.27 8.48
N HIS A 142 3.61 7.74 8.80
CA HIS A 142 3.01 7.84 10.14
C HIS A 142 2.46 6.47 10.62
N ASN A 143 3.19 5.38 10.37
CA ASN A 143 2.72 4.00 10.69
C ASN A 143 2.30 3.83 12.15
N SER A 144 3.09 4.38 13.09
CA SER A 144 2.76 4.34 14.53
C SER A 144 1.44 5.06 14.86
N ARG A 145 1.19 6.21 14.23
CA ARG A 145 -0.02 7.03 14.42
C ARG A 145 -1.24 6.33 13.85
N LEU A 146 -1.09 5.68 12.70
CA LEU A 146 -2.15 4.88 12.10
C LEU A 146 -2.57 3.76 13.06
N GLY A 147 -1.62 2.99 13.60
CA GLY A 147 -1.88 1.97 14.62
C GLY A 147 -2.73 2.46 15.79
N GLU A 148 -2.49 3.69 16.25
CA GLU A 148 -3.25 4.31 17.34
C GLU A 148 -4.69 4.73 16.93
N LYS A 149 -4.95 5.06 15.66
CA LYS A 149 -6.29 5.44 15.16
C LYS A 149 -7.32 4.32 15.25
N TRP A 150 -6.90 3.08 15.04
CA TRP A 150 -7.79 1.92 14.92
C TRP A 150 -7.55 0.82 15.96
N GLY A 151 -6.49 0.90 16.76
CA GLY A 151 -6.20 -0.06 17.82
C GLY A 151 -5.74 -1.42 17.27
N LYS A 152 -6.53 -2.48 17.48
CA LYS A 152 -6.17 -3.83 17.00
C LYS A 152 -6.54 -3.99 15.52
N SER A 153 -5.57 -4.44 14.71
CA SER A 153 -5.74 -4.76 13.29
C SER A 153 -6.46 -6.12 13.08
N ASP A 154 -7.69 -6.25 13.58
CA ASP A 154 -8.51 -7.46 13.47
C ASP A 154 -9.39 -7.48 12.20
N ASN A 155 -9.47 -6.36 11.50
CA ASN A 155 -10.25 -6.22 10.27
C ASN A 155 -9.69 -7.01 9.07
N VAL A 156 -8.57 -7.74 9.21
CA VAL A 156 -7.94 -8.58 8.18
C VAL A 156 -7.63 -10.00 8.65
N MET A 157 -8.32 -10.49 9.68
CA MET A 157 -8.12 -11.85 10.19
C MET A 157 -8.41 -12.93 9.13
N ASP A 158 -9.30 -12.66 8.18
CA ASP A 158 -9.55 -13.54 7.03
C ASP A 158 -8.30 -13.78 6.18
N LEU A 159 -7.46 -12.77 5.99
CA LEU A 159 -6.18 -12.93 5.29
C LEU A 159 -5.10 -13.46 6.24
N ARG A 160 -5.00 -12.92 7.45
CA ARG A 160 -3.98 -13.29 8.45
C ARG A 160 -4.00 -14.78 8.79
N ASN A 161 -5.17 -15.41 8.77
CA ASN A 161 -5.32 -16.84 9.05
C ASN A 161 -4.75 -17.74 7.95
N GLN A 162 -4.49 -17.23 6.74
CA GLN A 162 -3.94 -18.00 5.63
C GLN A 162 -2.40 -17.89 5.59
N ALA A 163 -1.71 -19.03 5.49
CA ALA A 163 -0.24 -19.06 5.48
C ALA A 163 0.36 -18.29 4.30
N TYR A 164 -0.33 -18.29 3.17
CA TYR A 164 0.05 -17.57 1.96
C TYR A 164 0.22 -16.06 2.19
N TYR A 165 -0.78 -15.39 2.76
CA TYR A 165 -0.70 -13.95 3.02
C TYR A 165 0.32 -13.60 4.11
N ARG A 166 0.51 -14.47 5.11
CA ARG A 166 1.59 -14.30 6.08
C ARG A 166 2.98 -14.44 5.45
N PHE A 167 3.13 -15.32 4.47
CA PHE A 167 4.37 -15.45 3.70
C PHE A 167 4.64 -14.16 2.93
N LEU A 168 3.68 -13.70 2.10
CA LEU A 168 3.83 -12.45 1.34
C LEU A 168 4.12 -11.25 2.25
N GLY A 169 3.42 -11.12 3.38
CA GLY A 169 3.67 -10.04 4.34
C GLY A 169 5.11 -10.04 4.89
N ARG A 170 5.72 -11.21 5.08
CA ARG A 170 7.11 -11.33 5.58
C ARG A 170 8.16 -11.14 4.48
N THR A 171 7.84 -11.50 3.24
CA THR A 171 8.81 -11.54 2.13
C THR A 171 8.59 -10.45 1.08
N HIS A 172 7.63 -9.55 1.27
CA HIS A 172 7.24 -8.55 0.26
C HIS A 172 8.44 -7.77 -0.33
N LEU A 173 9.38 -7.29 0.50
CA LEU A 173 10.58 -6.61 0.01
C LEU A 173 11.47 -7.51 -0.86
N LEU A 174 11.60 -8.79 -0.52
CA LEU A 174 12.39 -9.75 -1.30
C LEU A 174 11.78 -9.99 -2.67
N HIS A 175 10.44 -9.98 -2.78
CA HIS A 175 9.76 -10.10 -4.08
C HIS A 175 10.00 -8.88 -4.97
N HIS A 176 10.02 -7.67 -4.41
CA HIS A 176 10.36 -6.45 -5.16
C HIS A 176 11.81 -6.48 -5.65
N VAL A 177 12.75 -6.84 -4.76
CA VAL A 177 14.17 -7.02 -5.14
C VAL A 177 14.31 -8.11 -6.20
N GLY A 178 13.56 -9.20 -6.09
CA GLY A 178 13.54 -10.27 -7.09
C GLY A 178 13.08 -9.80 -8.47
N LEU A 179 12.02 -9.00 -8.53
CA LEU A 179 11.55 -8.40 -9.79
C LEU A 179 12.57 -7.41 -10.37
N ALA A 180 13.14 -6.54 -9.53
CA ALA A 180 14.17 -5.59 -9.94
C ALA A 180 15.39 -6.29 -10.55
N LEU A 181 15.89 -7.35 -9.88
CA LEU A 181 17.00 -8.15 -10.39
C LEU A 181 16.64 -8.86 -11.70
N LEU A 182 15.43 -9.42 -11.80
CA LEU A 182 14.96 -10.06 -13.03
C LEU A 182 14.94 -9.07 -14.20
N LEU A 183 14.39 -7.87 -14.00
CA LEU A 183 14.36 -6.83 -15.02
C LEU A 183 15.77 -6.40 -15.45
N TYR A 184 16.66 -6.22 -14.47
CA TYR A 184 18.06 -5.89 -14.75
C TYR A 184 18.77 -7.00 -15.56
N VAL A 185 18.57 -8.27 -15.20
CA VAL A 185 19.18 -9.39 -15.94
C VAL A 185 18.63 -9.50 -17.37
N LEU A 186 17.34 -9.24 -17.57
CA LEU A 186 16.70 -9.38 -18.88
C LEU A 186 17.00 -8.23 -19.85
N GLY A 187 17.21 -7.02 -19.35
CA GLY A 187 17.38 -5.87 -20.24
C GLY A 187 18.12 -4.68 -19.65
N GLY A 188 18.95 -4.94 -18.63
CA GLY A 188 19.86 -3.99 -18.03
C GLY A 188 19.19 -2.85 -17.29
N LEU A 189 19.95 -1.76 -17.13
CA LEU A 189 19.50 -0.57 -16.44
C LEU A 189 18.21 0.05 -17.04
N PRO A 190 17.99 0.09 -18.37
CA PRO A 190 16.72 0.52 -18.94
C PRO A 190 15.50 -0.20 -18.38
N HIS A 191 15.53 -1.53 -18.33
CA HIS A 191 14.38 -2.32 -17.87
C HIS A 191 14.16 -2.19 -16.37
N LEU A 192 15.25 -2.09 -15.59
CA LEU A 192 15.16 -1.83 -14.17
C LEU A 192 14.51 -0.48 -13.87
N ILE A 193 15.00 0.59 -14.50
CA ILE A 193 14.53 1.97 -14.22
C ILE A 193 13.11 2.21 -14.75
N TRP A 194 12.75 1.62 -15.88
CA TRP A 194 11.40 1.79 -16.45
C TRP A 194 10.38 0.82 -15.85
N GLY A 195 10.80 -0.39 -15.48
CA GLY A 195 9.89 -1.44 -15.03
C GLY A 195 9.61 -1.47 -13.53
N MET A 196 10.45 -0.84 -12.71
CA MET A 196 10.23 -0.64 -11.27
C MET A 196 9.73 0.76 -11.00
#